data_AF-A0A0D9NVU8-F1
#
_entry.id   AF-A0A0D9NVU8-F1
#
_cell.length_a   1.000
_cell.length_b   1.000
_cell.length_c   1.000
_cell.angle_alpha   90.00
_cell.angle_beta   90.00
_cell.angle_gamma   90.00
#
_symmetry.space_group_name_H-M   'P 1'
#
loop_
_entity.id
_entity.type
_entity.pdbx_description
1 polymer ?
#
loop_
_entity_poly.entity_id
_entity_poly.type
_entity_poly.pdbx_seq_one_letter_code
_entity_poly.pdbx_strand_id
1 'polypeptide(L)'
;MSSSLKNELSSSDFEVDSNEIQSHSRVQKVKLIHSLRTGLTGLALAAGIAILGLSADTLSVYNATHLPADFLLSLWPENLDIRPTTSLVAGSAIVTAMNVVSLVASKNEFVRGRIMAHSAVSLTAPVVAFIASLVAMVIFYAINASTTVDSLQSWTCRWKSVPMSTRPYFGTLCRESQTSLALAVLLVPLELLILVTACFQAVMEKKVEAILHLRDGSASS
;
A
#
# COMPACT_ATOMS: atom_id res chain seq x y z
N MET A 1 -1.30 -59.59 32.72
CA MET A 1 -1.97 -58.60 31.84
C MET A 1 -1.51 -57.21 32.27
N SER A 2 -0.42 -56.67 31.71
CA SER A 2 0.13 -55.35 32.12
C SER A 2 0.98 -54.72 31.00
N SER A 3 0.52 -54.85 29.76
CA SER A 3 1.21 -54.31 28.57
C SER A 3 0.40 -53.23 27.86
N SER A 4 -0.92 -53.17 28.05
CA SER A 4 -1.78 -52.21 27.35
C SER A 4 -1.70 -50.78 27.92
N LEU A 5 -1.47 -50.63 29.22
CA LEU A 5 -1.47 -49.32 29.90
C LEU A 5 -0.19 -48.50 29.67
N LYS A 6 0.90 -49.15 29.22
CA LYS A 6 2.20 -48.50 29.01
C LYS A 6 2.35 -47.89 27.60
N ASN A 7 1.53 -48.35 26.64
CA ASN A 7 1.56 -47.83 25.27
C ASN A 7 0.71 -46.55 25.10
N GLU A 8 -0.37 -46.38 25.87
CA GLU A 8 -1.18 -45.16 25.77
C GLU A 8 -0.51 -43.92 26.40
N LEU A 9 0.22 -44.07 27.50
CA LEU A 9 0.96 -42.96 28.10
C LEU A 9 2.15 -42.49 27.22
N SER A 10 2.75 -43.40 26.44
CA SER A 10 3.88 -43.06 25.58
C SER A 10 3.48 -42.41 24.25
N SER A 11 2.22 -42.58 23.81
CA SER A 11 1.70 -41.95 22.59
C SER A 11 1.26 -40.51 22.84
N SER A 12 0.77 -40.19 24.04
CA SER A 12 0.27 -38.85 24.38
C SER A 12 1.40 -37.84 24.58
N ASP A 13 2.51 -38.22 25.23
CA ASP A 13 3.66 -37.34 25.44
C ASP A 13 4.39 -36.99 24.12
N PHE A 14 4.41 -37.91 23.15
CA PHE A 14 5.04 -37.67 21.84
C PHE A 14 4.18 -36.80 20.91
N GLU A 15 2.86 -36.86 21.06
CA GLU A 15 1.90 -36.04 20.29
C GLU A 15 1.77 -34.61 20.84
N VAL A 16 2.03 -34.41 22.14
CA VAL A 16 2.13 -33.08 22.75
C VAL A 16 3.39 -32.35 22.29
N ASP A 17 4.55 -33.01 22.30
CA ASP A 17 5.83 -32.40 21.90
C ASP A 17 5.86 -31.97 20.42
N SER A 18 5.31 -32.81 19.53
CA SER A 18 5.23 -32.50 18.09
C SER A 18 4.26 -31.35 17.77
N ASN A 19 3.17 -31.20 18.52
CA ASN A 19 2.27 -30.05 18.41
C ASN A 19 2.87 -28.76 18.97
N GLU A 20 3.65 -28.81 20.05
CA GLU A 20 4.33 -27.64 20.60
C GLU A 20 5.43 -27.11 19.67
N ILE A 21 6.24 -28.00 19.11
CA ILE A 21 7.27 -27.66 18.11
C ILE A 21 6.60 -27.07 16.85
N GLN A 22 5.48 -27.66 16.41
CA GLN A 22 4.74 -27.15 15.25
C GLN A 22 4.09 -25.78 15.53
N SER A 23 3.51 -25.59 16.71
CA SER A 23 2.92 -24.32 17.15
C SER A 23 3.97 -23.21 17.21
N HIS A 24 5.12 -23.46 17.85
CA HIS A 24 6.22 -22.50 17.96
C HIS A 24 6.74 -22.06 16.58
N SER A 25 6.93 -23.00 15.65
CA SER A 25 7.36 -22.67 14.28
C SER A 25 6.34 -21.83 13.50
N ARG A 26 5.02 -22.05 13.72
CA ARG A 26 3.95 -21.25 13.13
C ARG A 26 3.90 -19.84 13.71
N VAL A 27 4.06 -19.70 15.03
CA VAL A 27 4.13 -18.40 15.71
C VAL A 27 5.34 -17.59 15.21
N GLN A 28 6.50 -18.22 15.04
CA GLN A 28 7.68 -17.57 14.45
C GLN A 28 7.43 -17.12 13.01
N LYS A 29 6.80 -17.96 12.18
CA LYS A 29 6.42 -17.59 10.81
C LYS A 29 5.48 -16.39 10.77
N VAL A 30 4.45 -16.36 11.62
CA VAL A 30 3.51 -15.23 11.72
C VAL A 30 4.24 -13.94 12.13
N LYS A 31 5.16 -14.01 13.10
CA LYS A 31 5.99 -12.85 13.50
C LYS A 31 6.86 -12.34 12.34
N LEU A 32 7.48 -13.24 11.58
CA LEU A 32 8.29 -12.87 10.41
C LEU A 32 7.45 -12.21 9.32
N ILE A 33 6.28 -12.78 9.00
CA ILE A 33 5.34 -12.21 8.01
C ILE A 33 4.85 -10.83 8.46
N HIS A 34 4.53 -10.68 9.75
CA HIS A 34 4.09 -9.41 10.31
C HIS A 34 5.20 -8.34 10.23
N SER A 35 6.45 -8.71 10.54
CA SER A 35 7.61 -7.82 10.40
C SER A 35 7.85 -7.41 8.95
N LEU A 36 7.80 -8.37 8.02
CA LEU A 36 7.94 -8.14 6.59
C LEU A 36 6.87 -7.17 6.10
N ARG A 37 5.61 -7.45 6.41
CA ARG A 37 4.47 -6.61 6.04
C ARG A 37 4.60 -5.20 6.60
N THR A 38 5.02 -5.05 7.85
CA THR A 38 5.23 -3.74 8.47
C THR A 38 6.34 -2.96 7.75
N GLY A 39 7.43 -3.65 7.37
CA GLY A 39 8.50 -3.07 6.56
C GLY A 39 8.02 -2.60 5.18
N LEU A 40 7.28 -3.46 4.46
CA LEU A 40 6.69 -3.10 3.16
C LEU A 40 5.72 -1.92 3.27
N THR A 41 4.88 -1.90 4.31
CA THR A 41 3.93 -0.80 4.58
C THR A 41 4.68 0.52 4.85
N GLY A 42 5.81 0.46 5.57
CA GLY A 42 6.67 1.63 5.77
C GLY A 42 7.30 2.14 4.47
N LEU A 43 7.75 1.24 3.61
CA LEU A 43 8.27 1.60 2.28
C LEU A 43 7.19 2.21 1.39
N ALA A 44 5.99 1.62 1.39
CA ALA A 44 4.84 2.13 0.63
C ALA A 44 4.39 3.51 1.14
N LEU A 45 4.44 3.74 2.45
CA LEU A 45 4.17 5.05 3.04
C LEU A 45 5.18 6.10 2.56
N ALA A 46 6.47 5.79 2.60
CA ALA A 46 7.51 6.71 2.15
C ALA A 46 7.35 7.04 0.65
N ALA A 47 7.07 6.04 -0.18
CA ALA A 47 6.78 6.23 -1.60
C ALA A 47 5.51 7.07 -1.83
N GLY A 48 4.43 6.80 -1.09
CA GLY A 48 3.18 7.56 -1.15
C GLY A 48 3.37 9.04 -0.81
N ILE A 49 4.13 9.36 0.24
CA ILE A 49 4.47 10.74 0.62
C ILE A 49 5.29 11.43 -0.48
N ALA A 50 6.27 10.73 -1.05
CA ALA A 50 7.08 11.28 -2.13
C ALA A 50 6.25 11.59 -3.39
N ILE A 51 5.40 10.64 -3.83
CA ILE A 51 4.47 10.83 -4.95
C ILE A 51 3.53 12.01 -4.69
N LEU A 52 2.95 12.07 -3.49
CA LEU A 52 2.04 13.14 -3.09
C LEU A 52 2.74 14.50 -3.12
N GLY A 53 3.95 14.60 -2.56
CA GLY A 53 4.73 15.83 -2.52
C GLY A 53 5.11 16.33 -3.92
N LEU A 54 5.65 15.46 -4.76
CA LEU A 54 6.06 15.80 -6.14
C LEU A 54 4.86 16.19 -7.01
N SER A 55 3.76 15.44 -6.91
CA SER A 55 2.54 15.72 -7.69
C SER A 55 1.80 16.96 -7.17
N ALA A 56 1.85 17.24 -5.87
CA ALA A 56 1.25 18.43 -5.29
C ALA A 56 2.06 19.69 -5.62
N ASP A 57 3.40 19.64 -5.61
CA ASP A 57 4.22 20.79 -6.00
C ASP A 57 4.00 21.16 -7.47
N THR A 58 4.03 20.17 -8.37
CA THR A 58 3.75 20.39 -9.80
C THR A 58 2.37 21.01 -10.04
N LEU A 59 1.34 20.51 -9.35
CA LEU A 59 -0.02 21.06 -9.44
C LEU A 59 -0.14 22.46 -8.81
N SER A 60 0.57 22.71 -7.71
CA SER A 60 0.63 24.02 -7.05
C SER A 60 1.26 25.07 -7.96
N VAL A 61 2.37 24.73 -8.61
CA VAL A 61 3.04 25.61 -9.57
C VAL A 61 2.15 25.89 -10.77
N TYR A 62 1.44 24.89 -11.30
CA TYR A 62 0.44 25.10 -12.34
C TYR A 62 -0.63 26.09 -11.87
N ASN A 63 -1.26 25.87 -10.72
CA ASN A 63 -2.33 26.73 -10.22
C ASN A 63 -1.85 28.17 -9.93
N ALA A 64 -0.59 28.34 -9.50
CA ALA A 64 0.00 29.65 -9.23
C ALA A 64 0.44 30.41 -10.50
N THR A 65 0.66 29.72 -11.61
CA THR A 65 1.18 30.31 -12.86
C THR A 65 0.19 30.22 -14.03
N HIS A 66 -0.95 29.57 -13.82
CA HIS A 66 -2.05 29.52 -14.77
C HIS A 66 -2.73 30.89 -14.84
N LEU A 67 -2.89 31.37 -16.06
CA LEU A 67 -3.63 32.58 -16.38
C LEU A 67 -4.83 32.20 -17.26
N PRO A 68 -6.01 32.82 -17.06
CA PRO A 68 -7.16 32.64 -17.94
C PRO A 68 -6.83 32.99 -19.40
N ALA A 69 -7.57 32.38 -20.34
CA ALA A 69 -7.39 32.60 -21.78
C ALA A 69 -7.59 34.05 -22.24
N ASP A 70 -8.23 34.89 -21.41
CA ASP A 70 -8.41 36.32 -21.65
C ASP A 70 -7.08 37.10 -21.64
N PHE A 71 -6.01 36.50 -21.11
CA PHE A 71 -4.67 37.08 -21.10
C PHE A 71 -3.84 36.54 -22.28
N LEU A 72 -3.31 37.43 -23.12
CA LEU A 72 -2.49 37.12 -24.31
C LEU A 72 -1.14 36.44 -24.02
N LEU A 73 -0.80 36.17 -22.75
CA LEU A 73 0.43 35.52 -22.30
C LEU A 73 0.13 34.22 -21.51
N SER A 74 -0.76 33.37 -22.02
CA SER A 74 -0.99 32.07 -21.40
C SER A 74 0.26 31.19 -21.56
N LEU A 75 0.94 30.93 -20.43
CA LEU A 75 2.12 30.07 -20.37
C LEU A 75 1.79 28.58 -20.55
N TRP A 76 0.53 28.24 -20.32
CA TRP A 76 -0.01 26.88 -20.41
C TRP A 76 -1.02 26.80 -21.57
N PRO A 77 -1.13 25.64 -22.23
CA PRO A 77 -2.12 25.46 -23.30
C PRO A 77 -3.54 25.52 -22.72
N GLU A 78 -4.48 26.03 -23.52
CA GLU A 78 -5.88 26.22 -23.11
C GLU A 78 -6.59 24.90 -22.77
N ASN A 79 -6.26 23.85 -23.53
CA ASN A 79 -6.74 22.48 -23.30
C ASN A 79 -5.65 21.67 -22.59
N LEU A 80 -5.27 22.01 -21.35
CA LEU A 80 -4.34 21.19 -20.58
C LEU A 80 -5.09 20.15 -19.75
N ASP A 81 -4.76 18.87 -19.92
CA ASP A 81 -5.36 17.79 -19.13
C ASP A 81 -4.65 17.66 -17.77
N ILE A 82 -5.27 18.22 -16.72
CA ILE A 82 -4.78 18.13 -15.33
C ILE A 82 -5.25 16.87 -14.59
N ARG A 83 -6.24 16.16 -15.16
CA ARG A 83 -6.87 14.97 -14.59
C ARG A 83 -5.89 13.83 -14.21
N PRO A 84 -4.83 13.55 -14.99
CA PRO A 84 -3.85 12.53 -14.61
C PRO A 84 -3.12 12.90 -13.31
N THR A 85 -2.65 14.13 -13.19
CA THR A 85 -1.92 14.63 -12.02
C THR A 85 -2.82 14.70 -10.80
N THR A 86 -4.06 15.19 -10.94
CA THR A 86 -5.01 15.23 -9.81
C THR A 86 -5.37 13.83 -9.30
N SER A 87 -5.48 12.85 -10.20
CA SER A 87 -5.74 11.46 -9.81
C SER A 87 -4.56 10.85 -9.06
N LEU A 88 -3.34 11.20 -9.45
CA LEU A 88 -2.11 10.78 -8.78
C LEU A 88 -1.99 11.39 -7.37
N VAL A 89 -2.33 12.68 -7.22
CA VAL A 89 -2.42 13.35 -5.91
C VAL A 89 -3.47 12.69 -5.03
N ALA A 90 -4.69 12.49 -5.54
CA ALA A 90 -5.76 11.88 -4.76
C ALA A 90 -5.44 10.43 -4.36
N GLY A 91 -4.94 9.62 -5.30
CA GLY A 91 -4.56 8.23 -5.04
C GLY A 91 -3.43 8.11 -4.03
N SER A 92 -2.36 8.89 -4.18
CA SER A 92 -1.23 8.88 -3.24
C SER A 92 -1.61 9.41 -1.85
N ALA A 93 -2.55 10.35 -1.75
CA ALA A 93 -3.11 10.79 -0.46
C ALA A 93 -3.87 9.66 0.25
N ILE A 94 -4.73 8.92 -0.47
CA ILE A 94 -5.47 7.77 0.09
C ILE A 94 -4.51 6.67 0.52
N VAL A 95 -3.54 6.31 -0.33
CA VAL A 95 -2.53 5.29 -0.02
C VAL A 95 -1.73 5.68 1.22
N THR A 96 -1.26 6.93 1.30
CA THR A 96 -0.54 7.46 2.46
C THR A 96 -1.39 7.33 3.72
N ALA A 97 -2.65 7.77 3.69
CA ALA A 97 -3.56 7.69 4.83
C ALA A 97 -3.79 6.24 5.28
N MET A 98 -4.06 5.31 4.35
CA MET A 98 -4.29 3.90 4.66
C MET A 98 -3.04 3.22 5.22
N ASN A 99 -1.85 3.53 4.69
CA ASN A 99 -0.59 2.98 5.21
C ASN A 99 -0.26 3.53 6.60
N VAL A 100 -0.56 4.81 6.89
CA VAL A 100 -0.48 5.35 8.25
C VAL A 100 -1.43 4.60 9.20
N VAL A 101 -2.69 4.42 8.81
CA VAL A 101 -3.68 3.68 9.61
C VAL A 101 -3.20 2.26 9.89
N SER A 102 -2.68 1.56 8.88
CA SER A 102 -2.13 0.21 8.99
C SER A 102 -0.96 0.13 9.99
N LEU A 103 -0.03 1.09 9.96
CA LEU A 103 1.11 1.15 10.88
C LEU A 103 0.72 1.54 12.31
N VAL A 104 -0.25 2.44 12.48
CA VAL A 104 -0.76 2.83 13.80
C VAL A 104 -1.52 1.65 14.43
N ALA A 105 -2.33 0.95 13.65
CA ALA A 105 -3.05 -0.24 14.10
C ALA A 105 -2.08 -1.36 14.52
N SER A 106 -0.97 -1.56 13.81
CA SER A 106 -0.01 -2.63 14.14
C SER A 106 0.83 -2.34 15.40
N LYS A 107 1.07 -1.06 15.73
CA LYS A 107 1.88 -0.66 16.90
C LYS A 107 1.09 -0.59 18.21
N ASN A 108 -0.21 -0.28 18.15
CA ASN A 108 -0.98 -0.02 19.35
C ASN A 108 -1.50 -1.32 20.00
N GLU A 109 -0.92 -1.70 21.14
CA GLU A 109 -1.36 -2.87 21.93
C GLU A 109 -2.83 -2.77 22.38
N PHE A 110 -3.34 -1.54 22.60
CA PHE A 110 -4.76 -1.28 22.87
C PHE A 110 -5.70 -1.70 21.73
N VAL A 111 -5.22 -1.67 20.49
CA VAL A 111 -5.97 -2.14 19.31
C VAL A 111 -5.78 -3.65 19.14
N ARG A 112 -4.58 -4.18 19.44
CA ARG A 112 -4.28 -5.63 19.45
C ARG A 112 -5.16 -6.41 20.44
N GLY A 113 -5.57 -5.79 21.55
CA GLY A 113 -6.49 -6.37 22.54
C GLY A 113 -7.94 -6.55 22.04
N ARG A 114 -8.36 -5.83 20.99
CA ARG A 114 -9.65 -6.03 20.32
C ARG A 114 -9.44 -6.78 19.00
N ILE A 115 -9.18 -8.08 19.12
CA ILE A 115 -8.82 -9.03 18.04
C ILE A 115 -9.71 -8.86 16.79
N MET A 116 -11.03 -8.69 16.96
CA MET A 116 -11.98 -8.49 15.85
C MET A 116 -11.76 -7.17 15.08
N ALA A 117 -11.41 -6.07 15.76
CA ALA A 117 -11.17 -4.77 15.14
C ALA A 117 -9.79 -4.72 14.46
N HIS A 118 -8.78 -5.33 15.07
CA HIS A 118 -7.44 -5.44 14.48
C HIS A 118 -7.46 -6.31 13.22
N SER A 119 -8.16 -7.45 13.22
CA SER A 119 -8.25 -8.32 12.04
C SER A 119 -9.04 -7.70 10.88
N ALA A 120 -10.09 -6.93 11.15
CA ALA A 120 -10.81 -6.20 10.10
C ALA A 120 -9.98 -5.08 9.49
N VAL A 121 -9.38 -4.20 10.31
CA VAL A 121 -8.54 -3.08 9.84
C VAL A 121 -7.29 -3.58 9.12
N SER A 122 -6.73 -4.70 9.58
CA SER A 122 -5.56 -5.36 9.00
C SER A 122 -5.77 -5.77 7.54
N LEU A 123 -6.99 -6.05 7.09
CA LEU A 123 -7.26 -6.39 5.69
C LEU A 123 -7.86 -5.22 4.90
N THR A 124 -8.72 -4.41 5.52
CA THR A 124 -9.38 -3.30 4.82
C THR A 124 -8.40 -2.24 4.35
N ALA A 125 -7.43 -1.85 5.18
CA ALA A 125 -6.47 -0.81 4.82
C ALA A 125 -5.64 -1.15 3.55
N PRO A 126 -4.99 -2.33 3.43
CA PRO A 126 -4.23 -2.67 2.23
C PRO A 126 -5.12 -2.89 0.99
N VAL A 127 -6.38 -3.33 1.16
CA VAL A 127 -7.33 -3.43 0.03
C VAL A 127 -7.63 -2.04 -0.52
N VAL A 128 -7.94 -1.07 0.34
CA VAL A 128 -8.25 0.31 -0.09
C VAL A 128 -7.02 0.96 -0.72
N ALA A 129 -5.84 0.79 -0.13
CA ALA A 129 -4.59 1.29 -0.68
C ALA A 129 -4.28 0.71 -2.07
N PHE A 130 -4.43 -0.61 -2.25
CA PHE A 130 -4.25 -1.27 -3.54
C PHE A 130 -5.23 -0.75 -4.60
N ILE A 131 -6.53 -0.67 -4.27
CA ILE A 131 -7.55 -0.16 -5.20
C ILE A 131 -7.25 1.30 -5.57
N ALA A 132 -6.94 2.16 -4.60
CA ALA A 132 -6.63 3.56 -4.85
C ALA A 132 -5.40 3.72 -5.77
N SER A 133 -4.33 2.94 -5.51
CA SER A 133 -3.12 2.92 -6.33
C SER A 133 -3.41 2.45 -7.76
N LEU A 134 -4.19 1.36 -7.90
CA LEU A 134 -4.59 0.82 -9.19
C LEU A 134 -5.44 1.81 -9.99
N VAL A 135 -6.44 2.42 -9.37
CA VAL A 135 -7.33 3.39 -10.02
C VAL A 135 -6.56 4.63 -10.46
N ALA A 136 -5.71 5.19 -9.60
CA ALA A 136 -4.86 6.33 -9.95
C ALA A 136 -3.97 6.01 -11.16
N MET A 137 -3.41 4.80 -11.20
CA MET A 137 -2.55 4.37 -12.29
C MET A 137 -3.31 4.15 -13.61
N VAL A 138 -4.46 3.48 -13.54
CA VAL A 138 -5.34 3.27 -14.70
C VAL A 138 -5.78 4.61 -15.28
N ILE A 139 -6.21 5.56 -14.43
CA ILE A 139 -6.62 6.89 -14.89
C ILE A 139 -5.44 7.62 -15.53
N PHE A 140 -4.25 7.56 -14.91
CA PHE A 140 -3.06 8.20 -15.46
C PHE A 140 -2.77 7.70 -16.88
N TYR A 141 -2.70 6.38 -17.10
CA TYR A 141 -2.40 5.84 -18.42
C TYR A 141 -3.56 5.94 -19.41
N ALA A 142 -4.81 5.80 -18.96
CA ALA A 142 -5.98 5.91 -19.84
C ALA A 142 -6.11 7.33 -20.40
N ILE A 143 -5.88 8.35 -19.57
CA ILE A 143 -5.97 9.74 -20.01
C ILE A 143 -4.69 10.15 -20.77
N ASN A 144 -3.52 9.71 -20.32
CA ASN A 144 -2.25 9.99 -21.01
C ASN A 144 -2.09 9.21 -22.33
N ALA A 145 -3.02 8.30 -22.68
CA ALA A 145 -3.08 7.68 -24.01
C ALA A 145 -3.65 8.62 -25.08
N SER A 146 -4.28 9.72 -24.68
CA SER A 146 -4.78 10.73 -25.62
C SER A 146 -3.62 11.44 -26.30
N THR A 147 -3.57 11.42 -27.64
CA THR A 147 -2.55 12.07 -28.46
C THR A 147 -2.93 13.50 -28.87
N THR A 148 -4.15 13.94 -28.53
CA THR A 148 -4.72 15.22 -28.99
C THR A 148 -4.63 16.32 -27.94
N VAL A 149 -4.41 15.99 -26.68
CA VAL A 149 -4.40 16.92 -25.54
C VAL A 149 -3.11 16.73 -24.75
N ASP A 150 -2.41 17.83 -24.46
CA ASP A 150 -1.20 17.77 -23.65
C ASP A 150 -1.54 17.61 -22.16
N SER A 151 -0.84 16.70 -21.48
CA SER A 151 -0.87 16.59 -20.02
C SER A 151 0.18 17.50 -19.40
N LEU A 152 0.04 17.79 -18.10
CA LEU A 152 1.06 18.53 -17.34
C LEU A 152 2.48 17.95 -17.54
N GLN A 153 2.59 16.62 -17.56
CA GLN A 153 3.86 15.93 -17.77
C GLN A 153 4.37 16.10 -19.21
N SER A 154 3.55 15.88 -20.23
CA SER A 154 4.00 16.00 -21.62
C SER A 154 4.43 17.43 -21.95
N TRP A 155 3.69 18.42 -21.46
CA TRP A 155 3.98 19.83 -21.66
C TRP A 155 5.28 20.26 -20.98
N THR A 156 5.40 20.01 -19.66
CA THR A 156 6.61 20.41 -18.90
C THR A 156 7.87 19.72 -19.45
N CYS A 157 7.76 18.48 -19.91
CA CYS A 157 8.89 17.78 -20.53
C CYS A 157 9.21 18.26 -21.95
N ARG A 158 8.23 18.70 -22.73
CA ARG A 158 8.46 19.31 -24.06
C ARG A 158 9.27 20.59 -23.94
N TRP A 159 9.02 21.39 -22.91
CA TRP A 159 9.67 22.69 -22.69
C TRP A 159 10.81 22.64 -21.67
N LYS A 160 11.28 21.45 -21.28
CA LYS A 160 12.38 21.22 -20.33
C LYS A 160 13.64 22.04 -20.62
N SER A 161 13.96 22.27 -21.89
CA SER A 161 15.18 22.94 -22.34
C SER A 161 15.06 24.47 -22.35
N VAL A 162 13.87 25.04 -22.15
CA VAL A 162 13.68 26.48 -22.11
C VAL A 162 14.16 27.02 -20.76
N PRO A 163 15.21 27.87 -20.74
CA PRO A 163 15.69 28.45 -19.51
C PRO A 163 14.68 29.49 -19.01
N MET A 164 14.18 29.29 -17.79
CA MET A 164 13.30 30.23 -17.10
C MET A 164 14.06 30.86 -15.93
N SER A 165 14.03 32.18 -15.82
CA SER A 165 14.62 32.93 -14.69
C SER A 165 13.68 32.98 -13.49
N THR A 166 12.38 32.85 -13.72
CA THR A 166 11.32 32.81 -12.71
C THR A 166 10.50 31.52 -12.83
N ARG A 167 9.80 31.09 -11.77
CA ARG A 167 8.88 29.94 -11.87
C ARG A 167 7.85 30.16 -13.00
N PRO A 168 7.46 29.11 -13.74
CA PRO A 168 7.76 27.69 -13.54
C PRO A 168 9.10 27.24 -14.16
N TYR A 169 9.88 26.45 -13.42
CA TYR A 169 11.09 25.79 -13.94
C TYR A 169 10.71 24.46 -14.61
N PHE A 170 10.44 24.47 -15.92
CA PHE A 170 9.95 23.30 -16.66
C PHE A 170 10.84 22.06 -16.55
N GLY A 171 12.17 22.23 -16.53
CA GLY A 171 13.10 21.11 -16.36
C GLY A 171 12.94 20.39 -15.01
N THR A 172 12.71 21.14 -13.94
CA THR A 172 12.45 20.60 -12.59
C THR A 172 11.10 19.89 -12.55
N LEU A 173 10.05 20.55 -13.02
CA LEU A 173 8.68 20.00 -13.05
C LEU A 173 8.59 18.70 -13.87
N CYS A 174 9.29 18.63 -15.01
CA CYS A 174 9.37 17.42 -15.82
C CYS A 174 10.01 16.27 -15.02
N ARG A 175 11.13 16.55 -14.32
CA ARG A 175 11.82 15.52 -13.54
C ARG A 175 10.97 15.05 -12.35
N GLU A 176 10.33 15.97 -11.65
CA GLU A 176 9.41 15.65 -10.54
C GLU A 176 8.23 14.80 -11.02
N SER A 177 7.61 15.17 -12.14
CA SER A 177 6.50 14.42 -12.75
C SER A 177 6.94 13.00 -13.16
N GLN A 178 8.11 12.87 -13.81
CA GLN A 178 8.66 11.56 -14.18
C GLN A 178 8.99 10.69 -12.96
N THR A 179 9.60 11.27 -11.92
CA THR A 179 9.91 10.54 -10.68
C THR A 179 8.63 10.11 -9.97
N SER A 180 7.64 11.00 -9.88
CA SER A 180 6.35 10.70 -9.28
C SER A 180 5.65 9.54 -10.00
N LEU A 181 5.62 9.57 -11.34
CA LEU A 181 5.07 8.49 -12.15
C LEU A 181 5.82 7.18 -11.93
N ALA A 182 7.15 7.21 -11.96
CA ALA A 182 7.98 6.01 -11.75
C ALA A 182 7.72 5.36 -10.38
N LEU A 183 7.62 6.18 -9.32
CA LEU A 183 7.29 5.70 -7.98
C LEU A 183 5.86 5.12 -7.94
N ALA A 184 4.90 5.75 -8.62
CA ALA A 184 3.53 5.25 -8.68
C ALA A 184 3.41 3.89 -9.41
N VAL A 185 4.18 3.69 -10.49
CA VAL A 185 4.28 2.39 -11.18
C VAL A 185 4.76 1.31 -10.21
N LEU A 186 5.78 1.61 -9.41
CA LEU A 186 6.35 0.67 -8.44
C LEU A 186 5.47 0.48 -7.20
N LEU A 187 4.62 1.44 -6.89
CA LEU A 187 3.72 1.38 -5.74
C LEU A 187 2.61 0.33 -5.93
N VAL A 188 2.09 0.14 -7.14
CA VAL A 188 1.05 -0.86 -7.44
C VAL A 188 1.47 -2.29 -7.05
N PRO A 189 2.61 -2.84 -7.55
CA PRO A 189 3.05 -4.18 -7.15
C PRO A 189 3.44 -4.25 -5.66
N LEU A 190 3.94 -3.15 -5.08
CA LEU A 190 4.24 -3.10 -3.65
C LEU A 190 2.98 -3.26 -2.79
N GLU A 191 1.90 -2.51 -3.11
CA GLU A 191 0.60 -2.64 -2.46
C GLU A 191 -0.01 -4.04 -2.64
N LEU A 192 0.18 -4.65 -3.82
CA LEU A 192 -0.23 -6.04 -4.05
C LEU A 192 0.51 -7.02 -3.13
N LEU A 193 1.82 -6.86 -2.94
CA LEU A 193 2.60 -7.68 -2.01
C LEU A 193 2.13 -7.50 -0.55
N ILE A 194 1.81 -6.27 -0.14
CA ILE A 194 1.24 -5.99 1.19
C ILE A 194 -0.10 -6.70 1.35
N LEU A 195 -0.97 -6.64 0.34
CA LEU A 195 -2.27 -7.31 0.36
C LEU A 195 -2.13 -8.84 0.43
N VAL A 196 -1.26 -9.43 -0.39
CA VAL A 196 -1.00 -10.88 -0.40
C VAL A 196 -0.46 -11.35 0.95
N THR A 197 0.50 -10.62 1.53
CA THR A 197 1.04 -10.96 2.86
C THR A 197 0.00 -10.82 3.96
N ALA A 198 -0.88 -9.82 3.90
CA ALA A 198 -2.01 -9.66 4.82
C ALA A 198 -3.02 -10.81 4.72
N CYS A 199 -3.42 -11.20 3.50
CA CYS A 199 -4.28 -12.36 3.26
C CYS A 199 -3.66 -13.65 3.78
N PHE A 200 -2.38 -13.87 3.49
CA PHE A 200 -1.67 -15.06 3.95
C PHE A 200 -1.59 -15.14 5.47
N GLN A 201 -1.32 -14.00 6.14
CA GLN A 201 -1.34 -13.92 7.60
C GLN A 201 -2.73 -14.28 8.16
N ALA A 202 -3.80 -13.71 7.62
CA ALA A 202 -5.17 -13.97 8.08
C ALA A 202 -5.59 -15.44 7.89
N VAL A 203 -5.19 -16.08 6.78
CA VAL A 203 -5.45 -17.51 6.54
C VAL A 203 -4.72 -18.38 7.55
N MET A 204 -3.46 -18.04 7.89
CA MET A 204 -2.69 -18.78 8.89
C MET A 204 -3.28 -18.64 10.29
N GLU A 205 -3.69 -17.44 10.68
CA GLU A 205 -4.37 -17.19 11.97
C GLU A 205 -5.66 -18.00 12.09
N LYS A 206 -6.53 -17.96 11.07
CA LYS A 206 -7.77 -18.77 11.04
C LYS A 206 -7.52 -20.27 11.12
N LYS A 207 -6.46 -20.78 10.47
CA LYS A 207 -6.10 -22.20 10.55
C LYS A 207 -5.67 -22.60 11.96
N VAL A 208 -4.96 -21.72 12.67
CA VAL A 208 -4.54 -21.98 14.06
C VAL A 208 -5.76 -21.97 14.99
N GLU A 209 -6.65 -20.99 14.86
CA GLU A 209 -7.89 -20.92 15.64
C GLU A 209 -8.79 -22.15 15.44
N ALA A 210 -8.97 -22.60 14.19
CA ALA A 210 -9.78 -23.77 13.88
C ALA A 210 -9.22 -25.06 14.51
N ILE A 211 -7.89 -25.24 14.53
CA ILE A 211 -7.25 -26.40 15.15
C ILE A 211 -7.42 -26.38 16.67
N LEU A 212 -7.31 -25.21 17.31
CA LEU A 212 -7.52 -25.07 18.75
C LEU A 212 -8.97 -25.40 19.15
N HIS A 213 -9.95 -24.89 18.41
CA HIS A 213 -11.37 -25.18 18.66
C HIS A 213 -11.71 -26.68 18.54
N LEU A 214 -11.12 -27.39 17.58
CA LEU A 214 -11.30 -28.84 17.45
C LEU A 214 -10.73 -29.60 18.65
N ARG A 215 -9.60 -29.14 19.21
CA ARG A 215 -8.98 -29.76 20.38
C ARG A 215 -9.84 -29.61 21.63
N ASP A 216 -10.38 -28.43 21.89
CA ASP A 216 -11.27 -28.19 23.04
C ASP A 216 -12.56 -29.02 22.96
N GLY A 217 -13.11 -29.21 21.75
CA GLY A 217 -14.30 -30.05 21.55
C GLY A 217 -14.05 -31.55 21.75
N SER A 218 -12.83 -32.04 21.50
CA SER A 218 -12.45 -33.44 21.76
C SER A 218 -12.16 -33.74 23.23
N ALA A 219 -11.78 -32.74 24.03
CA ALA A 219 -11.48 -32.92 25.46
C ALA A 219 -12.74 -32.94 26.35
N SER A 220 -13.92 -32.64 25.79
CA SER A 220 -15.20 -32.59 26.51
C SER A 220 -16.14 -33.78 26.23
N SER A 221 -15.73 -34.76 25.42
CA SER A 221 -16.44 -36.05 25.21
C SER A 221 -15.72 -37.17 25.93
#